data_AF-A0A8J3UJJ2-F1
#
_entry.id   AF-A0A8J3UJJ2-F1
#
_cell.length_a   1.000
_cell.length_b   1.000
_cell.length_c   1.000
_cell.angle_alpha   90.00
_cell.angle_beta   90.00
_cell.angle_gamma   90.00
#
_symmetry.space_group_name_H-M   'P 1'
#
loop_
_entity.id
_entity.type
_entity.pdbx_description
1 polymer ?
#
loop_
_entity_poly.entity_id
_entity_poly.type
_entity_poly.pdbx_seq_one_letter_code
_entity_poly.pdbx_strand_id
1 'polypeptide(L)'
;MRVRLYQELPVTRQVDRLTAVFVRVVLLVVLLWGTLLAFFAALPQERSAAEFHAKLYAGQVSAVIYRHVDHDVDLRWSTSPFTWYHSVDPNLKHGLTNLVRPGGTYPYVVGAKSLTHPRWLAAMWTLRVPDSFGWLVMLAWIISFVMMLRTKVHRVGNRWAWFWLFTFGQIGAVLYLLLEPRSLWWGVEPQEPPANPLGGVRGIILSFCVAATIAVSFEGWLGSAAHAVVNVLAAL
;
A
#
# COMPACT_ATOMS: atom_id res chain seq x y z
N MET A 1 -46.81 36.80 5.88
CA MET A 1 -45.41 37.28 5.96
C MET A 1 -44.67 36.42 6.98
N ARG A 2 -44.05 35.30 6.55
CA ARG A 2 -43.29 34.42 7.44
C ARG A 2 -41.87 34.95 7.51
N VAL A 3 -41.53 35.56 8.65
CA VAL A 3 -40.17 35.98 8.99
C VAL A 3 -39.30 34.72 8.99
N ARG A 4 -38.35 34.63 8.03
CA ARG A 4 -37.28 33.63 8.07
C ARG A 4 -36.43 33.95 9.30
N LEU A 5 -36.63 33.18 10.36
CA LEU A 5 -35.70 33.11 11.48
C LEU A 5 -34.30 32.83 10.93
N TYR A 6 -33.38 33.74 11.26
CA TYR A 6 -31.97 33.64 10.93
C TYR A 6 -31.43 32.27 11.37
N GLN A 7 -30.78 31.62 10.41
CA GLN A 7 -30.18 30.30 10.51
C GLN A 7 -28.97 30.34 11.45
N GLU A 8 -29.18 30.14 12.75
CA GLU A 8 -28.10 29.71 13.65
C GLU A 8 -27.79 28.22 13.44
N LEU A 9 -27.29 27.84 12.26
CA LEU A 9 -26.68 26.50 12.07
C LEU A 9 -25.35 26.46 11.28
N PRO A 10 -24.36 27.37 11.41
CA PRO A 10 -23.23 27.36 10.48
C PRO A 10 -21.94 26.71 11.02
N VAL A 11 -21.57 26.93 12.29
CA VAL A 11 -20.18 26.67 12.74
C VAL A 11 -19.89 25.18 12.96
N THR A 12 -20.75 24.46 13.67
CA THR A 12 -20.51 23.04 14.00
C THR A 12 -20.40 22.17 12.74
N ARG A 13 -21.30 22.38 11.77
CA ARG A 13 -21.27 21.67 10.48
C ARG A 13 -20.04 21.99 9.63
N GLN A 14 -19.46 23.19 9.75
CA GLN A 14 -18.27 23.57 9.02
C GLN A 14 -17.02 22.90 9.63
N VAL A 15 -16.93 22.85 10.96
CA VAL A 15 -15.86 22.14 11.69
C VAL A 15 -15.90 20.64 11.37
N ASP A 16 -17.09 20.03 11.31
CA ASP A 16 -17.22 18.62 10.94
C ASP A 16 -16.72 18.33 9.52
N ARG A 17 -17.01 19.23 8.57
CA ARG A 17 -16.56 19.10 7.17
C ARG A 17 -15.05 19.22 7.05
N LEU A 18 -14.46 20.22 7.72
CA LEU A 18 -13.01 20.42 7.73
C LEU A 18 -12.30 19.23 8.36
N THR A 19 -12.83 18.72 9.49
CA THR A 19 -12.32 17.53 10.16
C THR A 19 -12.38 16.31 9.24
N ALA A 20 -13.49 16.09 8.56
CA ALA A 20 -13.63 14.98 7.61
C ALA A 20 -12.65 15.08 6.43
N VAL A 21 -12.42 16.28 5.89
CA VAL A 21 -11.43 16.51 4.83
C VAL A 21 -10.02 16.26 5.35
N PHE A 22 -9.67 16.78 6.53
CA PHE A 22 -8.37 16.59 7.15
C PHE A 22 -8.06 15.10 7.37
N VAL A 23 -9.00 14.36 7.98
CA VAL A 23 -8.86 12.91 8.18
C VAL A 23 -8.62 12.20 6.85
N ARG A 24 -9.37 12.54 5.79
CA ARG A 24 -9.17 11.95 4.46
C ARG A 24 -7.79 12.26 3.88
N VAL A 25 -7.30 13.49 4.01
CA VAL A 25 -5.97 13.89 3.54
C VAL A 25 -4.88 13.13 4.29
N VAL A 26 -4.99 13.02 5.61
CA VAL A 26 -4.02 12.25 6.42
C VAL A 26 -4.00 10.78 6.00
N LEU A 27 -5.17 10.14 5.89
CA LEU A 27 -5.27 8.75 5.43
C LEU A 27 -4.69 8.58 4.02
N LEU A 28 -4.95 9.53 3.11
CA LEU A 28 -4.45 9.50 1.76
C LEU A 28 -2.92 9.61 1.73
N VAL A 29 -2.33 10.53 2.50
CA VAL A 29 -0.88 10.68 2.62
C VAL A 29 -0.24 9.40 3.13
N VAL A 30 -0.80 8.78 4.19
CA VAL A 30 -0.30 7.51 4.74
C VAL A 30 -0.35 6.39 3.69
N LEU A 31 -1.46 6.27 2.95
CA LEU A 31 -1.62 5.25 1.92
C LEU A 31 -0.70 5.47 0.73
N LEU A 32 -0.56 6.70 0.24
CA LEU A 32 0.35 7.05 -0.87
C LEU A 32 1.81 6.80 -0.48
N TRP A 33 2.20 7.15 0.75
CA TRP A 33 3.52 6.84 1.27
C TRP A 33 3.75 5.33 1.35
N GLY A 34 2.75 4.58 1.83
CA GLY A 34 2.78 3.12 1.83
C GLY A 34 2.93 2.54 0.42
N THR A 35 2.20 3.05 -0.57
CA THR A 35 2.31 2.62 -1.97
C THR A 35 3.72 2.88 -2.51
N LEU A 36 4.31 4.04 -2.19
CA LEU A 36 5.67 4.38 -2.59
C LEU A 36 6.69 3.41 -1.97
N LEU A 37 6.59 3.12 -0.67
CA LEU A 37 7.48 2.14 -0.01
C LEU A 37 7.32 0.73 -0.60
N ALA A 38 6.09 0.29 -0.85
CA ALA A 38 5.82 -1.00 -1.48
C ALA A 38 6.37 -1.06 -2.92
N PHE A 39 6.35 0.05 -3.65
CA PHE A 39 6.94 0.16 -4.98
C PHE A 39 8.46 -0.04 -4.95
N PHE A 40 9.18 0.62 -4.04
CA PHE A 40 10.62 0.39 -3.87
C PHE A 40 10.94 -1.04 -3.44
N ALA A 41 10.13 -1.63 -2.56
CA ALA A 41 10.27 -3.03 -2.16
C ALA A 41 10.02 -4.03 -3.30
N ALA A 42 9.25 -3.63 -4.32
CA ALA A 42 8.99 -4.44 -5.50
C ALA A 42 10.12 -4.40 -6.53
N LEU A 43 11.08 -3.49 -6.39
CA LEU A 43 12.19 -3.26 -7.33
C LEU A 43 13.56 -3.50 -6.67
N PRO A 44 13.83 -4.73 -6.20
CA PRO A 44 15.09 -5.01 -5.57
C PRO A 44 16.25 -5.01 -6.59
N GLN A 45 17.44 -4.61 -6.15
CA GLN A 45 18.67 -4.78 -6.92
C GLN A 45 19.23 -6.19 -6.74
N GLU A 46 19.61 -6.86 -7.82
CA GLU A 46 20.25 -8.18 -7.77
C GLU A 46 21.61 -8.09 -7.07
N ARG A 47 21.81 -8.88 -6.01
CA ARG A 47 23.05 -8.95 -5.21
C ARG A 47 23.34 -10.38 -4.77
N SER A 48 24.59 -10.64 -4.41
CA SER A 48 25.01 -11.97 -3.97
C SER A 48 24.61 -12.24 -2.51
N ALA A 49 24.39 -13.52 -2.18
CA ALA A 49 24.15 -13.95 -0.81
C ALA A 49 25.36 -13.66 0.12
N ALA A 50 26.59 -13.65 -0.42
CA ALA A 50 27.77 -13.24 0.32
C ALA A 50 27.68 -11.77 0.77
N GLU A 51 27.19 -10.87 -0.09
CA GLU A 51 26.96 -9.47 0.27
C GLU A 51 25.87 -9.34 1.34
N PHE A 52 24.78 -10.12 1.23
CA PHE A 52 23.76 -10.19 2.28
C PHE A 52 24.37 -10.55 3.64
N HIS A 53 25.13 -11.65 3.71
CA HIS A 53 25.77 -12.08 4.95
C HIS A 53 26.71 -11.00 5.51
N ALA A 54 27.56 -10.41 4.67
CA ALA A 54 28.47 -9.35 5.09
C ALA A 54 27.71 -8.16 5.72
N LYS A 55 26.64 -7.69 5.07
CA LYS A 55 25.82 -6.58 5.60
C LYS A 55 25.01 -6.95 6.83
N LEU A 56 24.56 -8.20 6.91
CA LEU A 56 23.84 -8.73 8.06
C LEU A 56 24.76 -8.78 9.30
N TYR A 57 26.00 -9.29 9.16
CA TYR A 57 26.99 -9.28 10.23
C TYR A 57 27.41 -7.87 10.64
N ALA A 58 27.41 -6.92 9.69
CA ALA A 58 27.66 -5.51 9.98
C ALA A 58 26.47 -4.78 10.65
N GLY A 59 25.32 -5.45 10.86
CA GLY A 59 24.12 -4.82 11.44
C GLY A 59 23.46 -3.77 10.55
N GLN A 60 23.71 -3.82 9.24
CA GLN A 60 23.16 -2.86 8.29
C GLN A 60 21.82 -3.29 7.69
N VAL A 61 21.39 -4.54 7.92
CA VAL A 61 20.14 -5.07 7.38
C VAL A 61 18.97 -4.67 8.27
N SER A 62 18.06 -3.86 7.74
CA SER A 62 16.88 -3.37 8.44
C SER A 62 15.66 -4.29 8.32
N ALA A 63 15.50 -4.99 7.19
CA ALA A 63 14.39 -5.91 6.97
C ALA A 63 14.80 -7.08 6.08
N VAL A 64 14.16 -8.23 6.28
CA VAL A 64 14.35 -9.44 5.47
C VAL A 64 12.99 -10.06 5.12
N ILE A 65 12.77 -10.31 3.84
CA ILE A 65 11.61 -11.03 3.32
C ILE A 65 12.16 -12.26 2.61
N TYR A 66 11.66 -13.44 2.96
CA TYR A 66 12.10 -14.67 2.30
C TYR A 66 10.91 -15.51 1.90
N ARG A 67 11.07 -16.21 0.76
CA ARG A 67 10.10 -17.17 0.25
C ARG A 67 10.84 -18.44 -0.16
N HIS A 68 10.33 -19.57 0.32
CA HIS A 68 10.79 -20.88 -0.16
C HIS A 68 10.17 -21.13 -1.53
N VAL A 69 11.02 -21.36 -2.54
CA VAL A 69 10.61 -21.72 -3.90
C VAL A 69 11.31 -23.04 -4.23
N ASP A 70 10.57 -24.14 -4.12
CA ASP A 70 11.08 -25.51 -4.28
C ASP A 70 12.31 -25.83 -3.40
N HIS A 71 13.50 -25.81 -3.99
CA HIS A 71 14.78 -26.06 -3.33
C HIS A 71 15.55 -24.77 -3.00
N ASP A 72 15.12 -23.64 -3.54
CA ASP A 72 15.78 -22.34 -3.38
C ASP A 72 15.06 -21.45 -2.37
N VAL A 73 15.76 -20.41 -1.95
CA VAL A 73 15.19 -19.31 -1.16
C VAL A 73 15.29 -18.03 -1.97
N ASP A 74 14.14 -17.48 -2.38
CA ASP A 74 14.01 -16.10 -2.84
C ASP A 74 14.15 -15.20 -1.61
N LEU A 75 15.33 -14.60 -1.47
CA LEU A 75 15.69 -13.72 -0.39
C LEU A 75 15.64 -12.27 -0.88
N ARG A 76 14.89 -11.44 -0.17
CA ARG A 76 14.92 -9.99 -0.32
C ARG A 76 15.29 -9.36 1.01
N TRP A 77 16.14 -8.35 0.98
CA TRP A 77 16.53 -7.63 2.18
C TRP A 77 16.67 -6.15 1.89
N SER A 78 16.62 -5.34 2.94
CA SER A 78 16.83 -3.90 2.84
C SER A 78 17.86 -3.43 3.85
N THR A 79 18.61 -2.40 3.48
CA THR A 79 19.47 -1.65 4.41
C THR A 79 18.87 -0.29 4.77
N SER A 80 17.83 0.13 4.06
CA SER A 80 17.07 1.35 4.29
C SER A 80 15.63 1.15 3.80
N PRO A 81 14.68 2.04 4.12
CA PRO A 81 13.30 1.94 3.61
C PRO A 81 13.19 1.93 2.07
N PHE A 82 14.17 2.49 1.37
CA PHE A 82 14.13 2.69 -0.09
C PHE A 82 15.10 1.79 -0.85
N THR A 83 16.07 1.17 -0.17
CA THR A 83 17.09 0.35 -0.82
C THR A 83 16.83 -1.12 -0.53
N TRP A 84 16.33 -1.82 -1.54
CA TRP A 84 16.01 -3.24 -1.49
C TRP A 84 16.94 -4.03 -2.40
N TYR A 85 17.28 -5.23 -1.96
CA TYR A 85 18.17 -6.16 -2.64
C TYR A 85 17.49 -7.52 -2.76
N HIS A 86 17.88 -8.28 -3.77
CA HIS A 86 17.37 -9.62 -4.05
C HIS A 86 18.53 -10.58 -4.31
N SER A 87 18.38 -11.81 -3.86
CA SER A 87 19.30 -12.91 -4.13
C SER A 87 18.52 -14.22 -4.08
N VAL A 88 18.96 -15.18 -4.89
CA VAL A 88 18.48 -16.55 -4.85
C VAL A 88 19.66 -17.41 -4.43
N ASP A 89 19.57 -18.08 -3.28
CA ASP A 89 20.61 -19.00 -2.82
C ASP A 89 20.01 -20.25 -2.15
N PRO A 90 20.30 -21.45 -2.68
CA PRO A 90 19.83 -22.71 -2.09
C PRO A 90 20.38 -22.96 -0.68
N ASN A 91 21.56 -22.43 -0.35
CA ASN A 91 22.23 -22.69 0.93
C ASN A 91 21.63 -21.90 2.11
N LEU A 92 20.84 -20.86 1.84
CA LEU A 92 20.23 -20.02 2.87
C LEU A 92 19.11 -20.72 3.65
N LYS A 93 18.59 -21.85 3.15
CA LYS A 93 17.45 -22.57 3.73
C LYS A 93 17.65 -22.96 5.20
N HIS A 94 18.86 -23.34 5.59
CA HIS A 94 19.17 -23.75 6.97
C HIS A 94 19.64 -22.58 7.86
N GLY A 95 20.16 -21.50 7.26
CA GLY A 95 20.63 -20.34 8.01
C GLY A 95 19.51 -19.39 8.44
N LEU A 96 18.51 -19.18 7.58
CA LEU A 96 17.43 -18.21 7.83
C LEU A 96 16.53 -18.57 9.01
N THR A 97 16.28 -19.86 9.26
CA THR A 97 15.49 -20.30 10.42
C THR A 97 16.14 -19.92 11.75
N ASN A 98 17.47 -19.82 11.80
CA ASN A 98 18.21 -19.38 12.98
C ASN A 98 18.21 -17.84 13.13
N LEU A 99 18.04 -17.09 12.04
CA LEU A 99 17.96 -15.62 12.05
C LEU A 99 16.64 -15.09 12.63
N VAL A 100 15.56 -15.86 12.52
CA VAL A 100 14.21 -15.45 12.93
C VAL A 100 13.90 -15.81 14.38
N ARG A 101 14.74 -16.62 15.05
CA ARG A 101 14.49 -16.99 16.45
C ARG A 101 14.80 -15.81 17.40
N PRO A 102 13.86 -15.44 18.30
CA PRO A 102 14.16 -14.51 19.38
C PRO A 102 15.32 -15.07 20.21
N GLY A 103 16.42 -14.32 20.32
CA GLY A 103 17.65 -14.76 20.99
C GLY A 103 18.78 -15.26 20.05
N GLY A 104 18.63 -15.12 18.73
CA GLY A 104 19.72 -15.38 17.78
C GLY A 104 20.91 -14.43 17.95
N THR A 105 22.10 -14.88 17.58
CA THR A 105 23.39 -14.17 17.70
C THR A 105 23.53 -12.95 16.77
N TYR A 106 22.50 -12.63 15.98
CA TYR A 106 22.54 -11.61 14.94
C TYR A 106 21.82 -10.34 15.38
N PRO A 107 22.25 -9.16 14.88
CA PRO A 107 21.54 -7.90 15.12
C PRO A 107 20.08 -8.07 14.71
N TYR A 108 19.19 -7.64 15.60
CA TYR A 108 17.75 -7.85 15.52
C TYR A 108 17.19 -7.40 14.16
N VAL A 109 16.82 -8.36 13.31
CA VAL A 109 16.10 -8.09 12.06
C VAL A 109 14.69 -7.64 12.45
N VAL A 110 14.37 -6.37 12.19
CA VAL A 110 13.13 -5.71 12.62
C VAL A 110 11.88 -6.30 11.97
N GLY A 111 12.03 -7.11 10.92
CA GLY A 111 10.94 -7.83 10.30
C GLY A 111 11.46 -8.98 9.44
N ALA A 112 11.09 -10.21 9.81
CA ALA A 112 11.27 -11.40 9.00
C ALA A 112 9.90 -11.95 8.62
N LYS A 113 9.53 -11.85 7.34
CA LYS A 113 8.23 -12.35 6.85
C LYS A 113 8.41 -13.58 5.97
N SER A 114 7.92 -14.71 6.47
CA SER A 114 7.63 -15.87 5.64
C SER A 114 6.35 -15.60 4.86
N LEU A 115 6.43 -15.56 3.53
CA LEU A 115 5.26 -15.44 2.65
C LEU A 115 4.53 -16.78 2.49
N THR A 116 4.23 -17.47 3.60
CA THR A 116 3.42 -18.69 3.64
C THR A 116 1.91 -18.42 3.55
N HIS A 117 1.50 -17.15 3.47
CA HIS A 117 0.10 -16.79 3.33
C HIS A 117 -0.48 -17.22 1.97
N PRO A 118 -1.82 -17.41 1.89
CA PRO A 118 -2.51 -17.66 0.62
C PRO A 118 -2.06 -16.66 -0.45
N ARG A 119 -1.84 -17.14 -1.68
CA ARG A 119 -1.33 -16.32 -2.82
C ARG A 119 -2.05 -14.98 -2.98
N TRP A 120 -3.36 -14.93 -2.72
CA TRP A 120 -4.16 -13.71 -2.83
C TRP A 120 -3.88 -12.69 -1.71
N LEU A 121 -3.55 -13.12 -0.48
CA LEU A 121 -3.13 -12.23 0.60
C LEU A 121 -1.71 -11.72 0.37
N ALA A 122 -0.79 -12.57 -0.11
CA ALA A 122 0.55 -12.16 -0.51
C ALA A 122 0.56 -11.16 -1.70
N ALA A 123 -0.56 -11.08 -2.43
CA ALA A 123 -0.75 -10.08 -3.46
C ALA A 123 -1.08 -8.69 -2.89
N MET A 124 -1.57 -8.57 -1.66
CA MET A 124 -1.88 -7.27 -1.06
C MET A 124 -0.60 -6.47 -0.83
N TRP A 125 -0.45 -5.36 -1.56
CA TRP A 125 0.71 -4.49 -1.44
C TRP A 125 0.91 -3.94 -0.02
N THR A 126 -0.17 -3.77 0.76
CA THR A 126 -0.12 -3.28 2.14
C THR A 126 0.71 -4.18 3.06
N LEU A 127 0.79 -5.49 2.76
CA LEU A 127 1.59 -6.45 3.51
C LEU A 127 3.08 -6.45 3.10
N ARG A 128 3.40 -5.87 1.96
CA ARG A 128 4.77 -5.75 1.43
C ARG A 128 5.51 -4.52 1.96
N VAL A 129 4.81 -3.61 2.63
CA VAL A 129 5.44 -2.46 3.30
C VAL A 129 6.28 -2.98 4.46
N PRO A 130 7.52 -2.46 4.64
CA PRO A 130 8.37 -2.84 5.78
C PRO A 130 7.65 -2.61 7.12
N ASP A 131 7.91 -3.49 8.10
CA ASP A 131 7.07 -3.67 9.29
C ASP A 131 6.87 -2.42 10.14
N SER A 132 7.89 -1.56 10.21
CA SER A 132 7.83 -0.30 10.96
C SER A 132 6.67 0.60 10.53
N PHE A 133 6.28 0.54 9.24
CA PHE A 133 5.22 1.39 8.66
C PHE A 133 4.02 0.59 8.13
N GLY A 134 4.17 -0.72 7.91
CA GLY A 134 3.10 -1.56 7.36
C GLY A 134 1.82 -1.57 8.18
N TRP A 135 1.93 -1.50 9.52
CA TRP A 135 0.76 -1.45 10.40
C TRP A 135 -0.05 -0.16 10.24
N LEU A 136 0.61 0.99 10.06
CA LEU A 136 -0.06 2.28 9.81
C LEU A 136 -0.81 2.27 8.49
N VAL A 137 -0.18 1.74 7.45
CA VAL A 137 -0.81 1.58 6.12
C VAL A 137 -2.02 0.67 6.20
N MET A 138 -1.89 -0.47 6.90
CA MET A 138 -3.00 -1.40 7.10
C MET A 138 -4.15 -0.74 7.87
N LEU A 139 -3.85 -0.01 8.95
CA LEU A 139 -4.85 0.71 9.74
C LEU A 139 -5.56 1.78 8.88
N ALA A 140 -4.80 2.57 8.11
CA ALA A 140 -5.36 3.58 7.22
C ALA A 140 -6.25 2.97 6.14
N TRP A 141 -5.87 1.80 5.61
CA TRP A 141 -6.68 1.04 4.66
C TRP A 141 -7.99 0.56 5.29
N ILE A 142 -7.93 -0.04 6.50
CA ILE A 142 -9.11 -0.52 7.24
C ILE A 142 -10.05 0.63 7.56
N ILE A 143 -9.53 1.76 8.05
CA ILE A 143 -10.33 2.96 8.34
C ILE A 143 -11.05 3.44 7.07
N SER A 144 -10.32 3.53 5.96
CA SER A 144 -10.89 3.94 4.66
C SER A 144 -11.98 2.98 4.19
N PHE A 145 -11.78 1.67 4.38
CA PHE A 145 -12.77 0.65 4.05
C PHE A 145 -14.04 0.77 4.92
N VAL A 146 -13.87 0.99 6.23
CA VAL A 146 -15.00 1.22 7.15
C VAL A 146 -15.76 2.51 6.81
N MET A 147 -15.04 3.59 6.46
CA MET A 147 -15.65 4.84 5.98
C MET A 147 -16.48 4.60 4.72
N MET A 148 -15.96 3.80 3.79
CA MET A 148 -16.69 3.38 2.59
C MET A 148 -17.98 2.65 2.95
N LEU A 149 -17.95 1.68 3.86
CA LEU A 149 -19.17 0.94 4.27
C LEU A 149 -20.20 1.81 4.99
N ARG A 150 -19.76 2.79 5.79
CA ARG A 150 -20.64 3.67 6.57
C ARG A 150 -21.24 4.80 5.74
N THR A 151 -20.63 5.13 4.61
CA THR A 151 -21.14 6.16 3.71
C THR A 151 -22.46 5.71 3.08
N LYS A 152 -23.52 6.53 3.24
CA LYS A 152 -24.86 6.21 2.75
C LYS A 152 -25.03 6.54 1.27
N VAL A 153 -24.44 7.65 0.83
CA VAL A 153 -24.55 8.16 -0.53
C VAL A 153 -23.17 8.18 -1.13
N HIS A 154 -22.95 7.36 -2.15
CA HIS A 154 -21.75 7.37 -2.95
C HIS A 154 -22.05 8.00 -4.30
N ARG A 155 -21.12 8.83 -4.77
CA ARG A 155 -21.32 9.65 -5.95
C ARG A 155 -20.86 8.93 -7.22
N VAL A 156 -19.63 8.45 -7.24
CA VAL A 156 -18.95 7.92 -8.43
C VAL A 156 -19.29 6.46 -8.66
N GLY A 157 -19.59 5.70 -7.62
CA GLY A 157 -19.93 4.28 -7.74
C GLY A 157 -20.75 3.78 -6.57
N ASN A 158 -21.53 2.73 -6.77
CA ASN A 158 -22.26 2.13 -5.66
C ASN A 158 -21.31 1.40 -4.69
N ARG A 159 -21.81 1.02 -3.51
CA ARG A 159 -21.00 0.37 -2.47
C ARG A 159 -20.31 -0.91 -2.95
N TRP A 160 -20.98 -1.68 -3.81
CA TRP A 160 -20.43 -2.92 -4.37
C TRP A 160 -19.29 -2.66 -5.36
N ALA A 161 -19.38 -1.59 -6.16
CA ALA A 161 -18.30 -1.23 -7.06
C ALA A 161 -17.03 -0.85 -6.29
N TRP A 162 -17.18 -0.06 -5.22
CA TRP A 162 -16.09 0.28 -4.32
C TRP A 162 -15.54 -0.94 -3.58
N PHE A 163 -16.41 -1.83 -3.09
CA PHE A 163 -16.00 -3.07 -2.45
C PHE A 163 -15.01 -3.87 -3.32
N TRP A 164 -15.31 -4.06 -4.61
CA TRP A 164 -14.41 -4.77 -5.53
C TRP A 164 -13.09 -4.04 -5.77
N LEU A 165 -13.11 -2.71 -5.86
CA LEU A 165 -11.88 -1.91 -6.02
C LEU A 165 -10.97 -1.99 -4.79
N PHE A 166 -11.53 -2.12 -3.59
CA PHE A 166 -10.76 -2.34 -2.37
C PHE A 166 -10.17 -3.75 -2.32
N THR A 167 -10.95 -4.78 -2.64
CA THR A 167 -10.54 -6.18 -2.46
C THR A 167 -9.63 -6.68 -3.58
N PHE A 168 -10.04 -6.52 -4.84
CA PHE A 168 -9.27 -7.01 -5.99
C PHE A 168 -8.40 -5.94 -6.63
N GLY A 169 -8.90 -4.70 -6.72
CA GLY A 169 -8.15 -3.60 -7.34
C GLY A 169 -7.00 -3.08 -6.49
N GLN A 170 -7.05 -3.32 -5.16
CA GLN A 170 -6.10 -2.90 -4.10
C GLN A 170 -5.82 -1.38 -3.99
N ILE A 171 -6.10 -0.59 -5.02
CA ILE A 171 -6.01 0.87 -5.04
C ILE A 171 -7.32 1.55 -4.63
N GLY A 172 -8.37 0.76 -4.36
CA GLY A 172 -9.70 1.27 -4.01
C GLY A 172 -9.70 2.27 -2.85
N ALA A 173 -8.83 2.09 -1.85
CA ALA A 173 -8.71 3.03 -0.74
C ALA A 173 -8.25 4.42 -1.18
N VAL A 174 -7.20 4.49 -2.02
CA VAL A 174 -6.67 5.76 -2.55
C VAL A 174 -7.71 6.43 -3.44
N LEU A 175 -8.32 5.68 -4.37
CA LEU A 175 -9.36 6.22 -5.26
C LEU A 175 -10.59 6.69 -4.49
N TYR A 176 -11.02 5.93 -3.49
CA TYR A 176 -12.16 6.29 -2.65
C TYR A 176 -11.87 7.56 -1.87
N LEU A 177 -10.70 7.67 -1.22
CA LEU A 177 -10.33 8.89 -0.50
C LEU A 177 -10.17 10.11 -1.39
N LEU A 178 -9.81 9.94 -2.66
CA LEU A 178 -9.75 11.05 -3.62
C LEU A 178 -11.14 11.48 -4.11
N LEU A 179 -12.02 10.52 -4.39
CA LEU A 179 -13.26 10.74 -5.14
C LEU A 179 -14.52 10.85 -4.26
N GLU A 180 -14.54 10.22 -3.09
CA GLU A 180 -15.74 10.02 -2.26
C GLU A 180 -15.56 10.46 -0.81
N PRO A 181 -16.61 10.94 -0.14
CA PRO A 181 -17.95 11.24 -0.67
C PRO A 181 -17.99 12.51 -1.56
N ARG A 182 -16.89 13.28 -1.55
CA ARG A 182 -16.68 14.46 -2.38
C ARG A 182 -15.29 14.43 -2.93
N SER A 183 -15.12 14.80 -4.18
CA SER A 183 -13.80 14.93 -4.78
C SER A 183 -12.94 15.94 -4.01
N LEU A 184 -11.72 15.54 -3.61
CA LEU A 184 -10.75 16.47 -3.01
C LEU A 184 -10.33 17.58 -3.99
N TRP A 185 -10.47 17.35 -5.29
CA TRP A 185 -10.08 18.28 -6.35
C TRP A 185 -10.99 19.52 -6.47
N TRP A 186 -12.25 19.44 -6.03
CA TRP A 186 -13.25 20.51 -6.19
C TRP A 186 -13.60 21.22 -4.87
N GLY A 187 -12.85 20.97 -3.79
CA GLY A 187 -13.04 21.65 -2.52
C GLY A 187 -14.33 21.28 -1.77
N VAL A 188 -14.89 22.25 -1.02
CA VAL A 188 -16.03 22.04 -0.10
C VAL A 188 -17.38 22.17 -0.80
N GLU A 189 -17.39 22.59 -2.07
CA GLU A 189 -18.61 22.85 -2.82
C GLU A 189 -19.42 21.56 -3.05
N PRO A 190 -20.77 21.60 -2.97
CA PRO A 190 -21.60 20.48 -3.36
C PRO A 190 -21.31 20.06 -4.80
N GLN A 191 -21.20 18.77 -5.03
CA GLN A 191 -20.97 18.20 -6.37
C GLN A 191 -22.10 17.25 -6.69
N GLU A 192 -22.71 17.45 -7.84
CA GLU A 192 -23.75 16.58 -8.35
C GLU A 192 -23.19 15.20 -8.71
N PRO A 193 -23.97 14.12 -8.52
CA PRO A 193 -23.55 12.81 -8.96
C PRO A 193 -23.44 12.73 -10.48
N PRO A 194 -22.45 12.00 -11.02
CA PRO A 194 -22.37 11.71 -12.44
C PRO A 194 -23.64 10.97 -12.89
N ALA A 195 -24.08 11.23 -14.12
CA ALA A 195 -25.31 10.64 -14.67
C ALA A 195 -25.33 9.11 -14.68
N ASN A 196 -24.16 8.46 -14.72
CA ASN A 196 -24.03 7.01 -14.74
C ASN A 196 -22.98 6.53 -13.73
N PRO A 197 -23.33 6.44 -12.43
CA PRO A 197 -22.40 5.97 -11.41
C PRO A 197 -21.99 4.51 -11.66
N LEU A 198 -20.76 4.18 -11.29
CA LEU A 198 -20.19 2.84 -11.44
C LEU A 198 -21.04 1.81 -10.66
N GLY A 199 -21.71 0.92 -11.39
CA GLY A 199 -22.42 -0.21 -10.81
C GLY A 199 -21.48 -1.33 -10.35
N GLY A 200 -22.00 -2.28 -9.57
CA GLY A 200 -21.19 -3.36 -8.99
C GLY A 200 -20.46 -4.23 -10.03
N VAL A 201 -21.14 -4.60 -11.13
CA VAL A 201 -20.55 -5.36 -12.24
C VAL A 201 -19.44 -4.56 -12.94
N ARG A 202 -19.66 -3.26 -13.19
CA ARG A 202 -18.60 -2.42 -13.78
C ARG A 202 -17.40 -2.28 -12.83
N GLY A 203 -17.67 -2.20 -11.52
CA GLY A 203 -16.64 -2.20 -10.49
C GLY A 203 -15.80 -3.48 -10.49
N ILE A 204 -16.40 -4.66 -10.67
CA ILE A 204 -15.63 -5.91 -10.73
C ILE A 204 -14.68 -5.92 -11.94
N ILE A 205 -15.20 -5.56 -13.12
CA ILE A 205 -14.41 -5.51 -14.36
C ILE A 205 -13.26 -4.52 -14.20
N LEU A 206 -13.56 -3.30 -13.73
CA LEU A 206 -12.55 -2.27 -13.51
C LEU A 206 -11.48 -2.72 -12.52
N SER A 207 -11.86 -3.43 -11.45
CA SER A 207 -10.92 -3.93 -10.44
C SER A 207 -9.93 -4.93 -11.03
N PHE A 208 -10.41 -5.86 -11.87
CA PHE A 208 -9.54 -6.79 -12.58
C PHE A 208 -8.66 -6.08 -13.61
N CYS A 209 -9.21 -5.13 -14.37
CA CYS A 209 -8.43 -4.33 -15.31
C CYS A 209 -7.29 -3.59 -14.60
N VAL A 210 -7.59 -2.92 -13.48
CA VAL A 210 -6.59 -2.21 -12.67
C VAL A 210 -5.55 -3.18 -12.12
N ALA A 211 -5.97 -4.31 -11.55
CA ALA A 211 -5.04 -5.32 -11.03
C ALA A 211 -4.12 -5.86 -12.13
N ALA A 212 -4.66 -6.13 -13.32
CA ALA A 212 -3.88 -6.58 -14.48
C ALA A 212 -2.91 -5.49 -14.96
N THR A 213 -3.35 -4.23 -15.06
CA THR A 213 -2.49 -3.11 -15.43
C THR A 213 -1.33 -2.95 -14.45
N ILE A 214 -1.60 -3.06 -13.14
CA ILE A 214 -0.56 -3.00 -12.11
C ILE A 214 0.42 -4.16 -12.29
N ALA A 215 -0.07 -5.40 -12.47
CA ALA A 215 0.79 -6.57 -12.65
C ALA A 215 1.71 -6.42 -13.88
N VAL A 216 1.14 -6.06 -15.04
CA VAL A 216 1.90 -5.85 -16.30
C VAL A 216 2.91 -4.72 -16.16
N SER A 217 2.53 -3.64 -15.46
CA SER A 217 3.40 -2.50 -15.21
C SER A 217 4.68 -2.92 -14.46
N PHE A 218 4.55 -3.77 -13.45
CA PHE A 218 5.70 -4.25 -12.67
C PHE A 218 6.61 -5.22 -13.43
N GLU A 219 6.08 -6.03 -14.35
CA GLU A 219 6.88 -7.01 -15.09
C GLU A 219 7.62 -6.42 -16.30
N GLY A 220 7.16 -5.29 -16.84
CA GLY A 220 7.71 -4.69 -18.06
C GLY A 220 8.48 -3.39 -17.83
N TRP A 221 7.87 -2.29 -18.27
CA TRP A 221 8.54 -1.01 -18.54
C TRP A 221 8.89 -0.19 -17.29
N LEU A 222 8.07 -0.25 -16.23
CA LEU A 222 8.38 0.46 -14.98
C LEU A 222 9.55 -0.15 -14.23
N GLY A 223 9.80 -1.46 -14.39
CA GLY A 223 11.00 -2.10 -13.86
C GLY A 223 12.26 -1.39 -14.35
N SER A 224 12.40 -1.28 -15.67
CA SER A 224 13.56 -0.63 -16.31
C SER A 224 13.70 0.85 -15.94
N ALA A 225 12.61 1.62 -16.00
CA ALA A 225 12.64 3.05 -15.67
C ALA A 225 12.93 3.31 -14.20
N ALA A 226 12.38 2.48 -13.30
CA ALA A 226 12.60 2.64 -11.88
C ALA A 226 14.00 2.18 -11.46
N HIS A 227 14.56 1.14 -12.08
CA HIS A 227 15.98 0.81 -11.90
C HIS A 227 16.89 2.00 -12.29
N ALA A 228 16.58 2.71 -13.37
CA ALA A 228 17.33 3.90 -13.75
C ALA A 228 17.24 5.02 -12.69
N VAL A 229 16.03 5.32 -12.19
CA VAL A 229 15.83 6.34 -11.15
C VAL A 229 16.49 5.95 -9.83
N VAL A 230 16.35 4.69 -9.38
CA VAL A 230 16.99 4.19 -8.16
C VAL A 230 18.51 4.28 -8.27
N ASN A 231 19.09 3.93 -9.42
CA ASN A 231 20.54 4.05 -9.64
C ASN A 231 21.01 5.51 -9.60
N VAL A 232 20.21 6.45 -10.11
CA VAL A 232 20.50 7.89 -10.00
C VAL A 232 20.42 8.34 -8.55
N LEU A 233 19.37 7.98 -7.81
CA LEU A 233 19.21 8.36 -6.40
C LEU A 233 20.28 7.73 -5.49
N ALA A 234 20.75 6.52 -5.79
CA ALA A 234 21.82 5.87 -5.04
C ALA A 234 23.22 6.45 -5.34
N ALA A 235 23.35 7.21 -6.43
CA ALA A 235 24.58 7.90 -6.80
C ALA A 235 24.66 9.35 -6.27
N LEU A 236 23.56 9.87 -5.71
CA LEU A 236 23.49 11.17 -5.02
C LEU A 236 23.78 10.99 -3.52
#